data_AF-A0A848RUC1-F1
#
_entry.id   AF-A0A848RUC1-F1
#
_cell.length_a   1.000
_cell.length_b   1.000
_cell.length_c   1.000
_cell.angle_alpha   90.00
_cell.angle_beta   90.00
_cell.angle_gamma   90.00
#
_symmetry.space_group_name_H-M   'P 1'
#
loop_
_entity.id
_entity.type
_entity.pdbx_description
1 polymer ?
#
loop_
_entity_poly.entity_id
_entity_poly.type
_entity_poly.pdbx_seq_one_letter_code
_entity_poly.pdbx_strand_id
1 'polypeptide(L)'
;MPASRARVLIIGRSPTVLTGTVELLRRAGYAADATNRFDSVLDDYDPARLDLVVFGGMVPADAKGSLRDEIGRRNPAAAFVQGLVGIPGVIAAQVEAAADSAVEPRARLEYDASARTLRVSLDKPARVILEAFWMTSWTPPEPTSTFATITDGELAEGVHDIPLPPTVPDEASFATLRAGDSVHVLTIGALPTAIGRMAPKSIGDQRLPTVGDVTTHDGRAG
;
A
#
# COMPACT_ATOMS: atom_id res chain seq x y z
N MET A 1 -1.78 -26.28 -9.89
CA MET A 1 -2.12 -24.85 -9.70
C MET A 1 -1.06 -24.27 -8.78
N PRO A 2 -0.30 -23.22 -9.13
CA PRO A 2 0.57 -22.58 -8.14
C PRO A 2 -0.31 -22.10 -6.99
N ALA A 3 0.15 -22.31 -5.74
CA ALA A 3 -0.55 -21.79 -4.57
C ALA A 3 -0.72 -20.28 -4.75
N SER A 4 -1.95 -19.77 -4.57
CA SER A 4 -2.15 -18.32 -4.62
C SER A 4 -1.29 -17.66 -3.55
N ARG A 5 -0.68 -16.52 -3.88
CA ARG A 5 -0.13 -15.63 -2.85
C ARG A 5 -1.25 -15.21 -1.88
N ALA A 6 -0.86 -14.57 -0.78
CA ALA A 6 -1.73 -14.15 0.32
C ALA A 6 -3.11 -13.61 -0.12
N ARG A 7 -4.15 -13.91 0.66
CA ARG A 7 -5.49 -13.33 0.55
C ARG A 7 -5.52 -11.97 1.25
N VAL A 8 -5.75 -10.92 0.47
CA VAL A 8 -5.60 -9.53 0.90
C VAL A 8 -6.94 -8.81 0.84
N LEU A 9 -7.31 -8.10 1.90
CA LEU A 9 -8.47 -7.20 1.91
C LEU A 9 -8.02 -5.75 2.11
N ILE A 10 -8.34 -4.88 1.17
CA ILE A 10 -8.08 -3.43 1.26
C ILE A 10 -9.37 -2.71 1.65
N ILE A 11 -9.34 -2.03 2.78
CA ILE A 11 -10.46 -1.25 3.31
C ILE A 11 -10.09 0.21 3.20
N GLY A 12 -10.83 0.97 2.41
CA GLY A 12 -10.50 2.38 2.14
C GLY A 12 -11.69 3.14 1.59
N ARG A 13 -11.52 4.44 1.31
CA ARG A 13 -12.64 5.29 0.89
C ARG A 13 -12.73 5.51 -0.61
N SER A 14 -11.60 5.59 -1.31
CA SER A 14 -11.54 6.03 -2.71
C SER A 14 -11.76 4.84 -3.66
N PRO A 15 -12.88 4.79 -4.40
CA PRO A 15 -13.11 3.79 -5.44
C PRO A 15 -11.93 3.57 -6.39
N THR A 16 -11.34 4.64 -6.94
CA THR A 16 -10.25 4.49 -7.92
C THR A 16 -8.99 3.89 -7.31
N VAL A 17 -8.69 4.25 -6.06
CA VAL A 17 -7.55 3.66 -5.35
C VAL A 17 -7.81 2.19 -5.04
N LEU A 18 -9.01 1.85 -4.59
CA LEU A 18 -9.38 0.47 -4.25
C LEU A 18 -9.28 -0.44 -5.48
N THR A 19 -9.93 -0.09 -6.58
CA THR A 19 -9.93 -0.90 -7.80
C THR A 19 -8.55 -0.99 -8.44
N GLY A 20 -7.81 0.13 -8.50
CA GLY A 20 -6.45 0.14 -9.03
C GLY A 20 -5.48 -0.71 -8.21
N THR A 21 -5.62 -0.71 -6.87
CA THR A 21 -4.79 -1.55 -5.99
C THR A 21 -5.11 -3.03 -6.19
N VAL A 22 -6.40 -3.38 -6.24
CA VAL A 22 -6.84 -4.76 -6.50
C VAL A 22 -6.32 -5.28 -7.84
N GLU A 23 -6.38 -4.45 -8.89
CA GLU A 23 -5.85 -4.82 -10.22
C GLU A 23 -4.34 -5.11 -10.17
N LEU A 24 -3.56 -4.24 -9.53
CA LEU A 24 -2.11 -4.42 -9.38
C LEU A 24 -1.77 -5.71 -8.61
N LEU A 25 -2.44 -5.95 -7.48
CA LEU A 25 -2.20 -7.12 -6.65
C LEU A 25 -2.61 -8.43 -7.34
N ARG A 26 -3.75 -8.42 -8.05
CA ARG A 26 -4.19 -9.60 -8.81
C ARG A 26 -3.22 -9.91 -9.95
N ARG A 27 -2.70 -8.89 -10.65
CA ARG A 27 -1.62 -9.08 -11.64
C ARG A 27 -0.35 -9.68 -11.02
N ALA A 28 -0.04 -9.30 -9.78
CA ALA A 28 1.07 -9.85 -9.00
C ALA A 28 0.77 -11.23 -8.36
N GLY A 29 -0.41 -11.81 -8.61
CA GLY A 29 -0.78 -13.17 -8.19
C GLY A 29 -1.45 -13.29 -6.81
N TYR A 30 -1.78 -12.17 -6.17
CA TYR A 30 -2.52 -12.16 -4.90
C TYR A 30 -4.02 -12.36 -5.11
N ALA A 31 -4.67 -13.00 -4.13
CA ALA A 31 -6.12 -13.02 -4.02
C ALA A 31 -6.57 -11.74 -3.30
N ALA A 32 -6.69 -10.65 -4.04
CA ALA A 32 -6.96 -9.32 -3.48
C ALA A 32 -8.41 -8.90 -3.69
N ASP A 33 -9.00 -8.35 -2.62
CA ASP A 33 -10.30 -7.72 -2.58
C ASP A 33 -10.28 -6.37 -1.90
N ALA A 34 -11.28 -5.54 -2.17
CA ALA A 34 -11.38 -4.22 -1.59
C ALA A 34 -12.82 -3.79 -1.32
N THR A 35 -13.01 -2.98 -0.27
CA THR A 35 -14.30 -2.39 0.05
C THR A 35 -14.19 -0.98 0.66
N ASN A 36 -15.23 -0.17 0.43
CA ASN A 36 -15.47 1.08 1.14
C ASN A 36 -16.67 1.05 2.10
N ARG A 37 -17.28 -0.12 2.29
CA ARG A 37 -18.44 -0.34 3.18
C ARG A 37 -17.97 -0.80 4.56
N PHE A 38 -17.55 0.16 5.39
CA PHE A 38 -16.87 -0.13 6.67
C PHE A 38 -17.74 -0.90 7.68
N ASP A 39 -19.05 -0.74 7.60
CA ASP A 39 -20.05 -1.35 8.48
C ASP A 39 -20.48 -2.75 8.05
N SER A 40 -20.23 -3.14 6.79
CA SER A 40 -20.61 -4.46 6.24
C SER A 40 -19.43 -5.39 5.96
N VAL A 41 -18.20 -4.99 6.32
CA VAL A 41 -16.98 -5.78 6.03
C VAL A 41 -17.08 -7.23 6.51
N LEU A 42 -17.60 -7.43 7.73
CA LEU A 42 -17.68 -8.77 8.35
C LEU A 42 -18.85 -9.61 7.83
N ASP A 43 -19.78 -9.00 7.10
CA ASP A 43 -20.87 -9.68 6.40
C ASP A 43 -20.41 -10.09 4.98
N ASP A 44 -19.63 -9.23 4.34
CA ASP A 44 -19.18 -9.39 2.95
C ASP A 44 -17.94 -10.29 2.82
N TYR A 45 -17.10 -10.38 3.86
CA TYR A 45 -15.82 -11.09 3.82
C TYR A 45 -15.64 -12.02 5.03
N ASP A 46 -15.18 -13.24 4.77
CA ASP A 46 -14.84 -14.22 5.82
C ASP A 46 -13.47 -13.90 6.45
N PRO A 47 -13.43 -13.43 7.73
CA PRO A 47 -12.17 -13.06 8.40
C PRO A 47 -11.20 -14.24 8.57
N ALA A 48 -11.71 -15.47 8.64
CA ALA A 48 -10.89 -16.68 8.82
C ALA A 48 -10.02 -16.99 7.60
N ARG A 49 -10.30 -16.35 6.45
CA ARG A 49 -9.60 -16.56 5.18
C ARG A 49 -8.71 -15.39 4.78
N LEU A 50 -8.55 -14.38 5.64
CA LEU A 50 -7.73 -13.21 5.35
C LEU A 50 -6.30 -13.45 5.87
N ASP A 51 -5.31 -13.31 5.01
CA ASP A 51 -3.91 -13.34 5.42
C ASP A 51 -3.44 -11.93 5.77
N LEU A 52 -3.96 -10.91 5.06
CA LEU A 52 -3.55 -9.52 5.24
C LEU A 52 -4.72 -8.55 5.05
N VAL A 53 -4.82 -7.56 5.95
CA VAL A 53 -5.81 -6.48 5.89
C VAL A 53 -5.11 -5.13 5.83
N VAL A 54 -5.42 -4.33 4.82
CA VAL A 54 -4.90 -2.97 4.65
C VAL A 54 -5.97 -1.96 5.00
N PHE A 55 -5.67 -1.04 5.92
CA PHE A 55 -6.54 0.09 6.22
C PHE A 55 -6.04 1.38 5.59
N GLY A 56 -6.85 2.02 4.75
CA GLY A 56 -6.60 3.35 4.20
C GLY A 56 -6.61 4.44 5.28
N GLY A 57 -5.97 5.58 4.98
CA GLY A 57 -5.88 6.72 5.90
C GLY A 57 -7.23 7.40 6.21
N MET A 58 -8.20 7.26 5.30
CA MET A 58 -9.55 7.84 5.44
C MET A 58 -10.58 6.85 6.03
N VAL A 59 -10.15 5.67 6.48
CA VAL A 59 -11.01 4.78 7.27
C VAL A 59 -11.15 5.37 8.67
N PRO A 60 -12.38 5.58 9.18
CA PRO A 60 -12.61 6.06 10.53
C PRO A 60 -11.85 5.25 11.59
N ALA A 61 -11.33 5.94 12.61
CA ALA A 61 -10.51 5.31 13.64
C ALA A 61 -11.27 4.25 14.46
N ASP A 62 -12.55 4.50 14.75
CA ASP A 62 -13.47 3.57 15.43
C ASP A 62 -13.71 2.31 14.60
N ALA A 63 -14.03 2.46 13.31
CA ALA A 63 -14.22 1.36 12.38
C ALA A 63 -12.94 0.51 12.27
N LYS A 64 -11.78 1.16 12.14
CA LYS A 64 -10.48 0.48 12.08
C LYS A 64 -10.18 -0.33 13.34
N GLY A 65 -10.42 0.24 14.52
CA GLY A 65 -10.24 -0.45 15.80
C GLY A 65 -11.15 -1.66 15.91
N SER A 66 -12.45 -1.45 15.70
CA SER A 66 -13.47 -2.51 15.75
C SER A 66 -13.17 -3.66 14.79
N LEU A 67 -12.86 -3.36 13.53
CA LEU A 67 -12.52 -4.37 12.52
C LEU A 67 -11.23 -5.11 12.85
N ARG A 68 -10.20 -4.41 13.32
CA ARG A 68 -8.93 -5.05 13.72
C ARG A 68 -9.14 -6.02 14.87
N ASP A 69 -9.88 -5.61 15.90
CA ASP A 69 -10.15 -6.44 17.08
C ASP A 69 -10.97 -7.69 16.69
N GLU A 70 -12.01 -7.52 15.89
CA GLU A 70 -12.91 -8.60 15.52
C GLU A 70 -12.30 -9.58 14.51
N ILE A 71 -11.56 -9.09 13.51
CA ILE A 71 -10.79 -9.95 12.60
C ILE A 71 -9.70 -10.68 13.37
N GLY A 72 -8.93 -9.99 14.22
CA GLY A 72 -7.86 -10.59 15.02
C GLY A 72 -8.36 -11.65 16.01
N ARG A 73 -9.56 -11.45 16.56
CA ARG A 73 -10.22 -12.44 17.44
C ARG A 73 -10.59 -13.72 16.69
N ARG A 74 -11.04 -13.61 15.43
CA ARG A 74 -11.45 -14.76 14.59
C ARG A 74 -10.26 -15.41 13.87
N ASN A 75 -9.23 -14.63 13.58
CA ASN A 75 -8.03 -15.03 12.86
C ASN A 75 -6.79 -14.32 13.42
N PRO A 76 -6.15 -14.90 14.46
CA PRO A 76 -4.95 -14.31 15.07
C PRO A 76 -3.72 -14.26 14.15
N ALA A 77 -3.73 -14.98 13.02
CA ALA A 77 -2.64 -15.01 12.06
C ALA A 77 -2.72 -13.88 11.02
N ALA A 78 -3.86 -13.20 10.89
CA ALA A 78 -4.03 -12.10 9.95
C ALA A 78 -3.09 -10.93 10.28
N ALA A 79 -2.33 -10.49 9.28
CA ALA A 79 -1.49 -9.30 9.38
C ALA A 79 -2.31 -8.03 9.08
N PHE A 80 -1.99 -6.93 9.78
CA PHE A 80 -2.66 -5.64 9.58
C PHE A 80 -1.66 -4.58 9.13
N VAL A 81 -1.94 -3.94 8.00
CA VAL A 81 -1.12 -2.88 7.41
C VAL A 81 -1.89 -1.56 7.42
N GLN A 82 -1.27 -0.51 7.93
CA GLN A 82 -1.75 0.85 7.72
C GLN A 82 -1.24 1.36 6.37
N GLY A 83 -2.15 1.60 5.42
CA GLY A 83 -1.79 2.21 4.15
C GLY A 83 -1.19 3.60 4.38
N LEU A 84 -0.04 3.86 3.76
CA LEU A 84 0.71 5.12 3.90
C LEU A 84 -0.02 6.27 3.21
N VAL A 85 -0.55 6.01 2.01
CA VAL A 85 -1.18 7.00 1.16
C VAL A 85 -2.16 6.32 0.21
N GLY A 86 -3.15 7.06 -0.30
CA GLY A 86 -4.08 6.60 -1.33
C GLY A 86 -3.45 6.56 -2.73
N ILE A 87 -2.33 5.85 -2.89
CA ILE A 87 -1.69 5.61 -4.19
C ILE A 87 -1.65 4.10 -4.43
N PRO A 88 -2.29 3.57 -5.49
CA PRO A 88 -2.35 2.13 -5.74
C PRO A 88 -1.00 1.43 -5.76
N GLY A 89 0.00 2.00 -6.45
CA GLY A 89 1.34 1.42 -6.55
C GLY A 89 2.07 1.33 -5.21
N VAL A 90 1.89 2.33 -4.34
CA VAL A 90 2.46 2.34 -2.99
C VAL A 90 1.78 1.30 -2.11
N ILE A 91 0.44 1.24 -2.13
CA ILE A 91 -0.31 0.25 -1.33
C ILE A 91 0.03 -1.17 -1.77
N ALA A 92 0.09 -1.43 -3.08
CA ALA A 92 0.48 -2.74 -3.60
C ALA A 92 1.90 -3.14 -3.13
N ALA A 93 2.87 -2.22 -3.20
CA ALA A 93 4.21 -2.48 -2.70
C ALA A 93 4.26 -2.71 -1.18
N GLN A 94 3.41 -2.03 -0.39
CA GLN A 94 3.31 -2.29 1.06
C GLN A 94 2.77 -3.69 1.37
N VAL A 95 1.78 -4.14 0.57
CA VAL A 95 1.22 -5.50 0.69
C VAL A 95 2.28 -6.53 0.35
N GLU A 96 3.02 -6.35 -0.75
CA GLU A 96 4.14 -7.22 -1.13
C GLU A 96 5.19 -7.29 -0.01
N ALA A 97 5.64 -6.13 0.48
CA ALA A 97 6.63 -6.05 1.57
C ALA A 97 6.16 -6.75 2.86
N ALA A 98 4.87 -6.64 3.19
CA ALA A 98 4.30 -7.28 4.36
C ALA A 98 4.14 -8.79 4.19
N ALA A 99 3.77 -9.26 2.99
CA ALA A 99 3.65 -10.68 2.69
C ALA A 99 5.00 -11.41 2.70
N ASP A 100 6.08 -10.72 2.33
CA ASP A 100 7.45 -11.27 2.25
C ASP A 100 8.25 -11.12 3.56
N SER A 101 7.65 -10.58 4.63
CA SER A 101 8.31 -10.22 5.90
C SER A 101 8.92 -11.39 6.70
N ALA A 102 8.67 -12.64 6.30
CA ALA A 102 9.21 -13.84 6.95
C ALA A 102 10.66 -14.19 6.51
N VAL A 103 11.20 -13.52 5.49
CA VAL A 103 12.54 -13.78 4.95
C VAL A 103 13.44 -12.59 5.25
N GLU A 104 14.68 -12.85 5.69
CA GLU A 104 15.69 -11.81 5.88
C GLU A 104 15.88 -10.99 4.58
N PRO A 105 15.80 -9.64 4.64
CA PRO A 105 15.87 -8.82 3.44
C PRO A 105 17.24 -8.95 2.76
N ARG A 106 17.22 -9.28 1.46
CA ARG A 106 18.42 -9.33 0.60
C ARG A 106 18.78 -7.97 0.01
N ALA A 107 17.83 -7.05 0.07
CA ALA A 107 18.02 -5.66 -0.27
C ALA A 107 17.72 -4.75 0.93
N ARG A 108 18.27 -3.54 0.91
CA ARG A 108 17.87 -2.45 1.80
C ARG A 108 17.68 -1.19 0.99
N LEU A 109 16.71 -0.39 1.39
CA LEU A 109 16.46 0.94 0.85
C LEU A 109 16.54 1.96 1.97
N GLU A 110 17.32 2.99 1.76
CA GLU A 110 17.44 4.15 2.64
C GLU A 110 17.29 5.44 1.83
N TYR A 111 16.87 6.52 2.49
CA TYR A 111 16.71 7.82 1.85
C TYR A 111 17.52 8.89 2.60
N ASP A 112 18.44 9.54 1.89
CA ASP A 112 19.12 10.75 2.34
C ASP A 112 18.36 11.98 1.82
N ALA A 113 17.62 12.64 2.72
CA ALA A 113 16.86 13.84 2.39
C ALA A 113 17.74 15.04 2.06
N SER A 114 18.96 15.12 2.61
CA SER A 114 19.88 16.23 2.39
C SER A 114 20.50 16.18 0.99
N ALA A 115 20.85 14.97 0.54
CA ALA A 115 21.39 14.71 -0.79
C ALA A 115 20.31 14.36 -1.83
N ARG A 116 19.04 14.24 -1.42
CA ARG A 116 17.93 13.71 -2.22
C ARG A 116 18.31 12.43 -2.98
N THR A 117 18.89 11.48 -2.26
CA THR A 117 19.45 10.25 -2.83
C THR A 117 18.86 9.02 -2.17
N LEU A 118 18.49 8.04 -2.98
CA LEU A 118 18.06 6.72 -2.54
C LEU A 118 19.28 5.80 -2.52
N ARG A 119 19.60 5.28 -1.34
CA ARG A 119 20.68 4.32 -1.15
C ARG A 119 20.12 2.91 -1.18
N VAL A 120 20.49 2.16 -2.21
CA VAL A 120 20.11 0.75 -2.38
C VAL A 120 21.30 -0.12 -2.01
N SER A 121 21.14 -1.01 -1.02
CA SER A 121 22.16 -2.00 -0.68
C SER A 121 21.70 -3.40 -1.07
N LEU A 122 22.53 -4.16 -1.76
CA LEU A 122 22.24 -5.51 -2.24
C LEU A 122 23.30 -6.51 -1.73
N ASP A 123 22.85 -7.66 -1.23
CA ASP A 123 23.70 -8.77 -0.79
C ASP A 123 24.27 -9.60 -1.94
N LYS A 124 23.68 -9.49 -3.13
CA LYS A 124 24.07 -10.16 -4.37
C LYS A 124 23.55 -9.38 -5.58
N PRO A 125 24.05 -9.64 -6.79
CA PRO A 125 23.49 -9.02 -8.00
C PRO A 125 22.01 -9.37 -8.17
N ALA A 126 21.19 -8.37 -8.50
CA ALA A 126 19.76 -8.56 -8.68
C ALA A 126 19.17 -7.53 -9.66
N ARG A 127 18.09 -7.92 -10.33
CA ARG A 127 17.21 -6.98 -11.01
C ARG A 127 16.53 -6.09 -9.98
N VAL A 128 16.68 -4.79 -10.16
CA VAL A 128 16.10 -3.74 -9.34
C VAL A 128 15.11 -2.93 -10.16
N ILE A 129 13.91 -2.78 -9.60
CA ILE A 129 12.91 -1.80 -10.07
C ILE A 129 12.72 -0.80 -8.93
N LEU A 130 13.12 0.44 -9.16
CA LEU A 130 12.99 1.55 -8.22
C LEU A 130 12.09 2.61 -8.83
N GLU A 131 10.99 2.90 -8.15
CA GLU A 131 9.97 3.83 -8.62
C GLU A 131 9.71 4.89 -7.54
N ALA A 132 9.47 6.13 -7.97
CA ALA A 132 8.92 7.17 -7.12
C ALA A 132 7.45 7.42 -7.48
N PHE A 133 6.63 7.57 -6.46
CA PHE A 133 5.20 7.91 -6.55
C PHE A 133 4.94 9.21 -5.81
N TRP A 134 4.05 10.04 -6.33
CA TRP A 134 3.61 11.23 -5.62
C TRP A 134 2.19 11.61 -5.98
N MET A 135 1.58 12.38 -5.08
CA MET A 135 0.23 12.88 -5.23
C MET A 135 0.21 14.10 -6.17
N THR A 136 -0.75 14.12 -7.08
CA THR A 136 -1.01 15.26 -7.98
C THR A 136 -2.27 16.02 -7.59
N SER A 137 -3.18 15.42 -6.81
CA SER A 137 -4.34 16.07 -6.21
C SER A 137 -4.72 15.40 -4.90
N TRP A 138 -5.13 16.21 -3.92
CA TRP A 138 -5.60 15.78 -2.60
C TRP A 138 -7.11 15.88 -2.44
N THR A 139 -7.80 16.35 -3.46
CA THR A 139 -9.22 16.71 -3.39
C THR A 139 -10.05 15.45 -3.18
N PRO A 140 -10.78 15.32 -2.06
CA PRO A 140 -11.74 14.23 -1.89
C PRO A 140 -12.82 14.28 -2.97
N PRO A 141 -13.44 13.15 -3.32
CA PRO A 141 -13.21 11.83 -2.73
C PRO A 141 -12.03 11.04 -3.32
N GLU A 142 -11.51 11.49 -4.46
CA GLU A 142 -10.58 10.71 -5.29
C GLU A 142 -9.23 11.43 -5.38
N PRO A 143 -8.25 11.05 -4.55
CA PRO A 143 -6.88 11.51 -4.75
C PRO A 143 -6.38 11.08 -6.12
N THR A 144 -5.56 11.92 -6.75
CA THR A 144 -4.84 11.55 -7.97
C THR A 144 -3.35 11.49 -7.69
N SER A 145 -2.67 10.61 -8.40
CA SER A 145 -1.24 10.38 -8.25
C SER A 145 -0.58 10.10 -9.58
N THR A 146 0.74 10.20 -9.62
CA THR A 146 1.56 9.75 -10.73
C THR A 146 2.83 9.08 -10.20
N PHE A 147 3.65 8.57 -11.10
CA PHE A 147 4.90 7.92 -10.76
C PHE A 147 5.97 8.16 -11.83
N ALA A 148 7.21 7.86 -11.47
CA ALA A 148 8.33 7.77 -12.40
C ALA A 148 9.23 6.59 -12.02
N THR A 149 9.64 5.80 -13.01
CA THR A 149 10.70 4.80 -12.85
C THR A 149 12.04 5.54 -12.74
N ILE A 150 12.72 5.35 -11.61
CA ILE A 150 14.06 5.91 -11.37
C ILE A 150 15.10 4.99 -11.98
N THR A 151 14.95 3.68 -11.76
CA THR A 151 15.76 2.65 -12.42
C THR A 151 14.97 1.36 -12.59
N ASP A 152 15.20 0.66 -13.70
CA ASP A 152 14.76 -0.71 -13.97
C ASP A 152 15.92 -1.42 -14.69
N GLY A 153 16.61 -2.31 -13.99
CA GLY A 153 17.76 -3.00 -14.53
C GLY A 153 18.51 -3.83 -13.50
N GLU A 154 19.60 -4.46 -13.94
CA GLU A 154 20.48 -5.22 -13.07
C GLU A 154 21.41 -4.29 -12.29
N LEU A 155 21.49 -4.46 -10.98
CA LEU A 155 22.51 -3.83 -10.13
C LEU A 155 23.42 -4.92 -9.55
N ALA A 156 24.72 -4.62 -9.46
CA ALA A 156 25.69 -5.50 -8.84
C ALA A 156 25.49 -5.60 -7.31
N GLU A 157 26.13 -6.56 -6.66
CA GLU A 157 26.26 -6.58 -5.20
C GLU A 157 26.91 -5.27 -4.69
N GLY A 158 26.49 -4.80 -3.52
CA GLY A 158 27.04 -3.63 -2.86
C GLY A 158 26.05 -2.49 -2.69
N VAL A 159 26.57 -1.27 -2.53
CA VAL A 159 25.79 -0.06 -2.23
C VAL A 159 25.74 0.84 -3.45
N HIS A 160 24.54 1.26 -3.82
CA HIS A 160 24.26 2.12 -4.98
C HIS A 160 23.52 3.37 -4.53
N ASP A 161 24.13 4.52 -4.74
CA ASP A 161 23.53 5.82 -4.47
C ASP A 161 22.86 6.34 -5.75
N ILE A 162 21.53 6.43 -5.73
CA ILE A 162 20.70 6.77 -6.90
C ILE A 162 20.02 8.12 -6.64
N PRO A 163 20.35 9.18 -7.39
CA PRO A 163 19.76 10.50 -7.18
C PRO A 163 18.28 10.50 -7.57
N LEU A 164 17.44 11.16 -6.77
CA LEU A 164 16.05 11.38 -7.13
C LEU A 164 15.94 12.36 -8.31
N PRO A 165 15.14 12.06 -9.34
CA PRO A 165 14.85 13.00 -10.40
C PRO A 165 14.21 14.30 -9.85
N PRO A 166 14.51 15.46 -10.45
CA PRO A 166 13.94 16.74 -10.01
C PRO A 166 12.43 16.84 -10.23
N THR A 167 11.84 15.93 -11.03
CA THR A 167 10.39 15.83 -11.23
C THR A 167 9.66 15.26 -10.02
N VAL A 168 10.35 14.56 -9.12
CA VAL A 168 9.77 14.05 -7.88
C VAL A 168 9.70 15.21 -6.87
N PRO A 169 8.53 15.58 -6.34
CA PRO A 169 8.41 16.69 -5.41
C PRO A 169 8.96 16.34 -4.02
N ASP A 170 9.27 17.37 -3.21
CA ASP A 170 9.75 17.23 -1.83
C ASP A 170 8.65 16.87 -0.82
N GLU A 171 7.39 16.97 -1.23
CA GLU A 171 6.22 16.67 -0.39
C GLU A 171 5.43 15.50 -0.95
N ALA A 172 4.94 14.65 -0.05
CA ALA A 172 4.09 13.50 -0.35
C ALA A 172 4.57 12.61 -1.50
N SER A 173 5.88 12.37 -1.47
CA SER A 173 6.56 11.47 -2.37
C SER A 173 6.92 10.19 -1.62
N PHE A 174 6.87 9.09 -2.34
CA PHE A 174 7.12 7.75 -1.83
C PHE A 174 8.04 7.03 -2.81
N ALA A 175 8.95 6.21 -2.30
CA ALA A 175 9.79 5.33 -3.11
C ALA A 175 9.40 3.88 -2.87
N THR A 176 9.37 3.09 -3.93
CA THR A 176 9.27 1.63 -3.82
C THR A 176 10.46 0.98 -4.50
N LEU A 177 11.07 0.01 -3.82
CA LEU A 177 12.13 -0.84 -4.37
C LEU A 177 11.60 -2.26 -4.47
N ARG A 178 11.76 -2.89 -5.63
CA ARG A 178 11.65 -4.35 -5.81
C ARG A 178 13.00 -4.88 -6.27
N ALA A 179 13.57 -5.81 -5.51
CA ALA A 179 14.87 -6.42 -5.77
C ALA A 179 14.82 -7.92 -5.44
N GLY A 180 14.66 -8.76 -6.47
CA GLY A 180 14.39 -10.19 -6.27
C GLY A 180 13.11 -10.41 -5.46
N ASP A 181 13.23 -11.06 -4.30
CA ASP A 181 12.13 -11.33 -3.37
C ASP A 181 11.97 -10.24 -2.29
N SER A 182 12.74 -9.14 -2.37
CA SER A 182 12.68 -8.05 -1.39
C SER A 182 11.91 -6.85 -1.94
N VAL A 183 10.90 -6.41 -1.20
CA VAL A 183 10.12 -5.21 -1.52
C VAL A 183 10.21 -4.22 -0.36
N HIS A 184 10.52 -2.97 -0.67
CA HIS A 184 10.58 -1.88 0.31
C HIS A 184 9.72 -0.70 -0.15
N VAL A 185 9.14 -0.01 0.84
CA VAL A 185 8.38 1.22 0.63
C VAL A 185 8.85 2.26 1.64
N LEU A 186 9.19 3.46 1.17
CA LEU A 186 9.59 4.58 2.02
C LEU A 186 8.80 5.84 1.69
N THR A 187 8.57 6.66 2.70
CA THR A 187 8.19 8.06 2.53
C THR A 187 9.47 8.86 2.27
N ILE A 188 9.54 9.56 1.14
CA ILE A 188 10.69 10.37 0.71
C ILE A 188 10.35 11.86 0.56
N GLY A 189 9.07 12.21 0.66
CA GLY A 189 8.61 13.59 0.82
C GLY A 189 7.59 13.66 1.94
N ALA A 190 7.70 14.65 2.82
CA ALA A 190 6.83 14.76 3.98
C ALA A 190 5.36 14.88 3.56
N LEU A 191 4.46 14.18 4.27
CA LEU A 191 3.03 14.35 4.05
C LEU A 191 2.59 15.74 4.55
N PRO A 192 1.86 16.53 3.74
CA PRO A 192 1.26 17.77 4.20
C PRO A 192 0.41 17.57 5.46
N THR A 193 0.65 18.40 6.48
CA THR A 193 -0.08 18.33 7.78
C THR A 193 -1.60 18.50 7.61
N ALA A 194 -2.04 19.16 6.54
CA ALA A 194 -3.45 19.33 6.21
C ALA A 194 -4.19 17.99 6.03
N ILE A 195 -3.51 16.95 5.52
CA ILE A 195 -4.12 15.64 5.25
C ILE A 195 -4.52 14.94 6.55
N GLY A 196 -3.68 15.03 7.59
CA GLY A 196 -3.99 14.46 8.90
C GLY A 196 -5.27 15.04 9.52
N ARG A 197 -5.62 16.29 9.21
CA ARG A 197 -6.85 16.94 9.69
C ARG A 197 -8.13 16.43 9.01
N MET A 198 -7.97 15.83 7.83
CA MET A 198 -9.10 15.33 7.02
C MET A 198 -9.53 13.92 7.40
N ALA A 199 -8.73 13.19 8.19
CA ALA A 199 -9.08 11.86 8.66
C ALA A 199 -10.40 11.88 9.46
N PRO A 200 -11.41 11.08 9.06
CA PRO A 200 -12.65 10.94 9.80
C PRO A 200 -12.41 10.42 11.21
N LYS A 201 -13.10 11.00 12.20
CA LYS A 201 -13.00 10.51 13.60
C LYS A 201 -13.93 9.33 13.87
N SER A 202 -15.05 9.27 13.17
CA SER A 202 -16.09 8.26 13.34
C SER A 202 -16.79 7.96 12.02
N ILE A 203 -17.51 6.84 11.94
CA ILE A 203 -18.30 6.47 10.75
C ILE A 203 -19.33 7.56 10.37
N GLY A 204 -19.95 8.21 11.35
CA GLY A 204 -20.90 9.30 11.14
C GLY A 204 -20.28 10.65 10.74
N ASP A 205 -18.96 10.74 10.54
CA ASP A 205 -18.28 11.98 10.20
C ASP A 205 -18.49 12.36 8.73
N GLN A 206 -19.29 13.40 8.49
CA GLN A 206 -19.71 13.86 7.16
C GLN A 206 -18.76 14.88 6.52
N ARG A 207 -17.55 15.10 7.06
CA ARG A 207 -16.60 16.09 6.49
C ARG A 207 -16.10 15.76 5.09
N LEU A 208 -16.26 14.51 4.67
CA LEU A 208 -15.83 14.01 3.37
C LEU A 208 -17.07 13.70 2.52
N PRO A 209 -17.02 13.94 1.20
CA PRO A 209 -18.13 13.67 0.29
C PRO A 209 -18.48 12.17 0.25
N THR A 210 -19.75 11.88 -0.06
CA THR A 210 -20.23 10.52 -0.32
C THR A 210 -19.62 9.99 -1.62
N VAL A 211 -19.30 8.70 -1.64
CA VAL A 211 -18.80 7.96 -2.80
C VAL A 211 -19.71 6.79 -3.09
N GLY A 212 -19.72 6.30 -4.33
CA GLY A 212 -20.42 5.06 -4.66
C GLY A 212 -19.78 3.86 -3.97
N ASP A 213 -20.61 2.88 -3.61
CA ASP A 213 -20.15 1.66 -2.95
C ASP A 213 -19.22 0.85 -3.87
N VAL A 214 -18.16 0.31 -3.26
CA VAL A 214 -17.22 -0.61 -3.88
C VAL A 214 -17.09 -1.80 -2.96
N THR A 215 -17.34 -2.98 -3.51
CA THR A 215 -17.02 -4.29 -2.93
C THR A 215 -16.53 -5.15 -4.09
N THR A 216 -15.31 -5.68 -4.00
CA THR A 216 -14.80 -6.65 -4.97
C THR A 216 -14.73 -8.03 -4.34
N HIS A 217 -14.92 -9.05 -5.16
CA HIS A 217 -14.63 -10.44 -4.79
C HIS A 217 -13.66 -11.04 -5.79
N ASP A 218 -12.64 -11.76 -5.30
CA ASP A 218 -11.87 -12.68 -6.11
C ASP A 218 -12.86 -13.79 -6.47
N GLY A 219 -13.25 -13.92 -7.74
CA GLY A 219 -14.38 -14.77 -8.17
C GLY A 219 -14.25 -16.28 -7.88
N ARG A 220 -13.38 -16.69 -6.95
CA ARG A 220 -13.34 -17.98 -6.29
C ARG A 220 -14.35 -18.00 -5.14
N ALA A 221 -15.64 -17.97 -5.51
CA ALA A 221 -16.65 -18.62 -4.69
C ALA A 221 -16.22 -20.08 -4.48
N GLY A 222 -16.48 -20.61 -3.27
CA GLY A 222 -16.04 -21.94 -2.83
C GLY A 222 -16.36 -23.07 -3.79
#